data_AF-A0A396U8G8-F1
#
_entry.id   AF-A0A396U8G8-F1
#
_cell.length_a   1.000
_cell.length_b   1.000
_cell.length_c   1.000
_cell.angle_alpha   90.00
_cell.angle_beta   90.00
_cell.angle_gamma   90.00
#
_symmetry.space_group_name_H-M   'P 1'
#
loop_
_entity.id
_entity.type
_entity.pdbx_description
1 polymer ?
#
loop_
_entity_poly.entity_id
_entity_poly.type
_entity_poly.pdbx_seq_one_letter_code
_entity_poly.pdbx_strand_id
1 'polypeptide(L)'
;MLLLNRLNNSKLLIKLSIQVRSLSMTTSSHDTQSSKAHRKLAREKLAFLPAALEIQAAPPPKWSRSMLWGISALILIVILWALWAEIDIIATAQGKIVPSGQVKVIQPFETGVVKTIFIKEGQQVKAGDKLIALDSTSNQADADRLQNEWQGNNNDLARLKAFLAKLSSSNVDFNKNTHATAKVNEAAKATNATETKLPLNQQLLLDSSWQEYQSKLDSFISEIVKLKAEKKAININVIRLTKTLPLVTEQVESLASLLTESLVARNQYLELEKQRIEQAETLNLEHANVEQISASIIAAQQNLKAYRSEIRRNTLQEINQLSRQNESIKQELTKAKRLTELRILTAPVDGVVEELSIATIGGIVTPAQELLKIVPNEQQLEIEAGLLNKDIGFVHTGQVAEIKIDSFPFTKYGVIDGEVIDISADAIEHEQMGLLFPLKAAIDTDKINVDGKWVKLKPGMSVTVEIKTGTRRLMEFLLAPLMRGVSEGARER
;
A
#
# COMPACT_ATOMS: atom_id res chain seq x y z
N MET A 1 -7.36 -50.15 -25.68
CA MET A 1 -6.14 -50.96 -25.83
C MET A 1 -5.73 -51.40 -24.43
N LEU A 2 -6.01 -52.68 -24.10
CA LEU A 2 -5.64 -53.44 -22.89
C LEU A 2 -6.19 -52.90 -21.55
N LEU A 3 -6.84 -53.64 -20.64
CA LEU A 3 -7.30 -55.03 -20.55
C LEU A 3 -8.21 -55.10 -19.31
N LEU A 4 -9.47 -55.47 -19.52
CA LEU A 4 -10.20 -56.51 -18.78
C LEU A 4 -9.55 -57.02 -17.47
N ASN A 5 -10.20 -56.81 -16.31
CA ASN A 5 -10.57 -57.94 -15.44
C ASN A 5 -11.46 -57.49 -14.26
N ARG A 6 -12.28 -58.43 -13.76
CA ARG A 6 -13.17 -58.33 -12.59
C ARG A 6 -14.55 -57.70 -12.75
N LEU A 7 -15.22 -58.08 -13.85
CA LEU A 7 -16.65 -58.42 -13.82
C LEU A 7 -16.76 -59.94 -13.85
N ASN A 8 -16.50 -60.60 -12.71
CA ASN A 8 -16.81 -62.02 -12.53
C ASN A 8 -16.72 -62.38 -11.04
N ASN A 9 -17.83 -62.23 -10.32
CA ASN A 9 -18.07 -62.94 -9.05
C ASN A 9 -19.57 -63.03 -8.69
N SER A 10 -20.45 -62.95 -9.69
CA SER A 10 -21.91 -63.06 -9.52
C SER A 10 -22.51 -64.40 -9.97
N LYS A 11 -21.72 -65.45 -10.21
CA LYS A 11 -22.24 -66.72 -10.77
C LYS A 11 -21.71 -68.05 -10.20
N LEU A 12 -21.05 -68.07 -9.03
CA LEU A 12 -20.45 -69.31 -8.50
C LEU A 12 -21.07 -69.90 -7.21
N LEU A 13 -22.20 -69.39 -6.69
CA LEU A 13 -22.83 -69.95 -5.47
C LEU A 13 -24.30 -70.40 -5.63
N ILE A 14 -24.77 -70.61 -6.86
CA ILE A 14 -26.15 -71.09 -7.13
C ILE A 14 -26.17 -72.47 -7.83
N LYS A 15 -25.02 -73.12 -8.03
CA LYS A 15 -24.92 -74.43 -8.71
C LYS A 15 -24.34 -75.55 -7.82
N LEU A 16 -24.81 -75.66 -6.58
CA LEU A 16 -24.51 -76.79 -5.69
C LEU A 16 -25.75 -77.26 -4.92
N SER A 17 -26.83 -77.58 -5.62
CA SER A 17 -28.04 -78.16 -5.00
C SER A 17 -28.87 -79.04 -5.93
N ILE A 18 -28.29 -79.55 -7.03
CA ILE A 18 -29.00 -80.43 -7.98
C ILE A 18 -28.08 -81.57 -8.40
N GLN A 19 -27.82 -82.53 -7.50
CA GLN A 19 -27.57 -83.95 -7.83
C GLN A 19 -27.20 -84.70 -6.55
N VAL A 20 -28.19 -85.26 -5.85
CA VAL A 20 -28.19 -86.62 -5.22
C VAL A 20 -29.64 -86.86 -4.77
N ARG A 21 -30.49 -87.35 -5.67
CA ARG A 21 -31.73 -88.04 -5.25
C ARG A 21 -32.18 -89.04 -6.32
N SER A 22 -31.42 -90.11 -6.43
CA SER A 22 -31.86 -91.35 -7.07
C SER A 22 -31.16 -92.51 -6.37
N LEU A 23 -31.87 -93.21 -5.51
CA LEU A 23 -31.83 -94.67 -5.41
C LEU A 23 -32.91 -95.16 -4.43
N SER A 24 -33.85 -95.92 -5.00
CA SER A 24 -34.45 -97.16 -4.48
C SER A 24 -34.83 -97.27 -3.00
N MET A 25 -36.13 -97.44 -2.75
CA MET A 25 -36.74 -98.70 -2.25
C MET A 25 -38.15 -98.37 -1.74
N THR A 26 -39.19 -98.65 -2.54
CA THR A 26 -40.08 -99.80 -2.35
C THR A 26 -40.53 -100.00 -0.91
N THR A 27 -41.76 -99.58 -0.59
CA THR A 27 -42.76 -100.40 0.09
C THR A 27 -44.08 -99.64 0.29
N SER A 28 -45.18 -100.37 0.08
CA SER A 28 -46.54 -100.14 0.59
C SER A 28 -47.34 -98.91 0.12
N SER A 29 -48.03 -99.08 -1.01
CA SER A 29 -49.14 -98.24 -1.47
C SER A 29 -50.50 -98.65 -0.91
N HIS A 30 -50.59 -99.10 0.36
CA HIS A 30 -51.86 -99.54 0.95
C HIS A 30 -52.39 -98.76 2.17
N ASP A 31 -51.68 -97.76 2.71
CA ASP A 31 -52.07 -97.13 3.98
C ASP A 31 -52.63 -95.69 3.91
N THR A 32 -52.71 -95.10 2.72
CA THR A 32 -53.06 -93.67 2.58
C THR A 32 -54.55 -93.34 2.70
N GLN A 33 -55.45 -94.34 2.68
CA GLN A 33 -56.87 -94.13 2.98
C GLN A 33 -57.17 -94.27 4.49
N SER A 34 -56.45 -95.14 5.21
CA SER A 34 -56.61 -95.31 6.67
C SER A 34 -56.16 -94.07 7.45
N SER A 35 -55.02 -93.46 7.07
CA SER A 35 -54.45 -92.30 7.77
C SER A 35 -55.32 -91.02 7.70
N LYS A 36 -55.99 -90.76 6.56
CA LYS A 36 -56.92 -89.62 6.43
C LYS A 36 -58.21 -89.81 7.22
N ALA A 37 -58.71 -91.05 7.33
CA ALA A 37 -59.87 -91.38 8.14
C ALA A 37 -59.58 -91.23 9.64
N HIS A 38 -58.40 -91.67 10.11
CA HIS A 38 -57.99 -91.55 11.51
C HIS A 38 -57.75 -90.10 11.94
N ARG A 39 -57.24 -89.23 11.06
CA ARG A 39 -57.08 -87.79 11.34
C ARG A 39 -58.39 -87.02 11.40
N LYS A 40 -59.42 -87.46 10.68
CA LYS A 40 -60.75 -86.81 10.67
C LYS A 40 -61.55 -87.22 11.93
N LEU A 41 -61.49 -88.49 12.31
CA LEU A 41 -62.07 -89.02 13.56
C LEU A 41 -61.39 -88.49 14.83
N ALA A 42 -60.08 -88.22 14.80
CA ALA A 42 -59.37 -87.59 15.91
C ALA A 42 -59.77 -86.11 16.11
N ARG A 43 -60.22 -85.42 15.04
CA ARG A 43 -60.70 -84.03 15.11
C ARG A 43 -62.13 -83.94 15.64
N GLU A 44 -62.98 -84.91 15.32
CA GLU A 44 -64.36 -84.97 15.81
C GLU A 44 -64.47 -85.42 17.28
N LYS A 45 -63.51 -86.23 17.78
CA LYS A 45 -63.49 -86.64 19.20
C LYS A 45 -62.90 -85.59 20.17
N LEU A 46 -62.39 -84.48 19.67
CA LEU A 46 -61.96 -83.33 20.49
C LEU A 46 -63.09 -82.32 20.74
N ALA A 47 -64.22 -82.43 20.04
CA ALA A 47 -65.35 -81.50 20.15
C ALA A 47 -66.30 -81.78 21.34
N PHE A 48 -66.04 -82.82 22.16
CA PHE A 48 -66.88 -83.21 23.30
C PHE A 48 -66.07 -83.56 24.56
N LEU A 49 -65.01 -82.79 24.85
CA LEU A 49 -64.25 -82.82 26.12
C LEU A 49 -64.25 -81.40 26.74
N PRO A 50 -64.22 -81.25 28.08
CA PRO A 50 -64.38 -79.96 28.74
C PRO A 50 -63.23 -78.99 28.42
N ALA A 51 -63.57 -77.71 28.23
CA ALA A 51 -62.79 -76.63 27.58
C ALA A 51 -61.36 -76.32 28.09
N ALA A 52 -60.84 -77.03 29.09
CA ALA A 52 -59.54 -76.73 29.71
C ALA A 52 -58.33 -77.37 29.02
N LEU A 53 -58.51 -78.42 28.19
CA LEU A 53 -57.40 -79.22 27.64
C LEU A 53 -57.14 -79.03 26.14
N GLU A 54 -58.00 -78.31 25.41
CA GLU A 54 -57.80 -78.02 23.97
C GLU A 54 -56.68 -77.00 23.70
N ILE A 55 -56.32 -76.19 24.71
CA ILE A 55 -55.32 -75.12 24.58
C ILE A 55 -53.87 -75.65 24.68
N GLN A 56 -53.64 -76.83 25.27
CA GLN A 56 -52.27 -77.30 25.55
C GLN A 56 -51.63 -78.18 24.46
N ALA A 57 -52.40 -78.72 23.51
CA ALA A 57 -51.89 -79.74 22.57
C ALA A 57 -51.98 -79.37 21.07
N ALA A 58 -52.39 -78.15 20.73
CA ALA A 58 -52.41 -77.69 19.34
C ALA A 58 -51.02 -77.22 18.88
N PRO A 59 -50.38 -77.83 17.85
CA PRO A 59 -49.14 -77.28 17.29
C PRO A 59 -49.44 -75.90 16.68
N PRO A 60 -48.59 -74.88 16.91
CA PRO A 60 -48.90 -73.51 16.52
C PRO A 60 -49.16 -73.39 15.00
N PRO A 61 -50.20 -72.64 14.59
CA PRO A 61 -50.61 -72.55 13.19
C PRO A 61 -49.53 -71.90 12.32
N LYS A 62 -49.31 -72.42 11.10
CA LYS A 62 -48.25 -71.93 10.18
C LYS A 62 -48.38 -70.44 9.83
N TRP A 63 -49.58 -69.87 9.85
CA TRP A 63 -49.80 -68.43 9.63
C TRP A 63 -49.21 -67.56 10.74
N SER A 64 -49.23 -68.02 12.00
CA SER A 64 -48.56 -67.33 13.10
C SER A 64 -47.04 -67.22 12.87
N ARG A 65 -46.40 -68.26 12.31
CA ARG A 65 -44.98 -68.20 11.93
C ARG A 65 -44.70 -67.24 10.77
N SER A 66 -45.55 -67.20 9.75
CA SER A 66 -45.39 -66.24 8.63
C SER A 66 -45.60 -64.79 9.06
N MET A 67 -46.56 -64.55 9.96
CA MET A 67 -46.78 -63.22 10.56
C MET A 67 -45.55 -62.80 11.38
N LEU A 68 -44.97 -63.72 12.15
CA LEU A 68 -43.80 -63.47 12.98
C LEU A 68 -42.55 -63.17 12.12
N TRP A 69 -42.33 -63.91 11.03
CA TRP A 69 -41.27 -63.61 10.05
C TRP A 69 -41.50 -62.29 9.31
N GLY A 70 -42.74 -61.94 8.97
CA GLY A 70 -43.07 -60.65 8.36
C GLY A 70 -42.78 -59.47 9.29
N ILE A 71 -43.15 -59.59 10.56
CA ILE A 71 -42.83 -58.60 11.60
C ILE A 71 -41.31 -58.51 11.81
N SER A 72 -40.61 -59.64 11.90
CA SER A 72 -39.14 -59.65 12.03
C SER A 72 -38.44 -59.03 10.81
N ALA A 73 -38.93 -59.26 9.60
CA ALA A 73 -38.40 -58.65 8.38
C ALA A 73 -38.64 -57.14 8.34
N LEU A 74 -39.84 -56.68 8.73
CA LEU A 74 -40.17 -55.24 8.83
C LEU A 74 -39.25 -54.54 9.83
N ILE A 75 -39.04 -55.14 11.01
CA ILE A 75 -38.14 -54.61 12.04
C ILE A 75 -36.69 -54.54 11.50
N LEU A 76 -36.24 -55.58 10.80
CA LEU A 76 -34.92 -55.59 10.16
C LEU A 76 -34.75 -54.45 9.15
N ILE A 77 -35.78 -54.18 8.33
CA ILE A 77 -35.78 -53.08 7.36
C ILE A 77 -35.71 -51.73 8.06
N VAL A 78 -36.50 -51.52 9.12
CA VAL A 78 -36.48 -50.27 9.90
C VAL A 78 -35.12 -50.06 10.57
N ILE A 79 -34.50 -51.13 11.09
CA ILE A 79 -33.16 -51.07 11.69
C ILE A 79 -32.11 -50.73 10.62
N LEU A 80 -32.14 -51.39 9.47
CA LEU A 80 -31.25 -51.10 8.34
C LEU A 80 -31.43 -49.67 7.82
N TRP A 81 -32.67 -49.18 7.78
CA TRP A 81 -32.96 -47.80 7.40
C TRP A 81 -32.46 -46.80 8.44
N ALA A 82 -32.69 -47.05 9.74
CA ALA A 82 -32.21 -46.19 10.82
C ALA A 82 -30.68 -46.18 10.96
N LEU A 83 -29.99 -47.21 10.46
CA LEU A 83 -28.52 -47.24 10.34
C LEU A 83 -28.00 -46.31 9.24
N TRP A 84 -28.80 -46.08 8.19
CA TRP A 84 -28.39 -45.28 7.03
C TRP A 84 -28.96 -43.85 7.06
N ALA A 85 -30.09 -43.62 7.71
CA ALA A 85 -30.71 -42.31 7.82
C ALA A 85 -29.88 -41.39 8.73
N GLU A 86 -29.42 -40.27 8.18
CA GLU A 86 -28.70 -39.19 8.86
C GLU A 86 -29.64 -38.01 9.12
N ILE A 87 -29.49 -37.36 10.27
CA ILE A 87 -30.28 -36.22 10.72
C ILE A 87 -29.32 -35.12 11.17
N ASP A 88 -29.55 -33.90 10.73
CA ASP A 88 -28.70 -32.76 11.08
C ASP A 88 -28.84 -32.39 12.56
N ILE A 89 -27.71 -32.14 13.21
CA ILE A 89 -27.62 -31.54 14.54
C ILE A 89 -27.48 -30.04 14.33
N ILE A 90 -28.39 -29.28 14.93
CA ILE A 90 -28.41 -27.82 14.85
C ILE A 90 -28.09 -27.19 16.21
N ALA A 91 -27.31 -26.12 16.17
CA ALA A 91 -27.16 -25.19 17.28
C ALA A 91 -27.97 -23.92 16.96
N THR A 92 -28.74 -23.44 17.93
CA THR A 92 -29.62 -22.29 17.72
C THR A 92 -29.04 -21.05 18.38
N ALA A 93 -28.90 -19.97 17.63
CA ALA A 93 -28.50 -18.66 18.11
C ALA A 93 -29.58 -17.62 17.77
N GLN A 94 -29.99 -16.83 18.76
CA GLN A 94 -31.00 -15.78 18.57
C GLN A 94 -30.31 -14.43 18.45
N GLY A 95 -30.75 -13.60 17.50
CA GLY A 95 -30.04 -12.37 17.16
C GLY A 95 -30.86 -11.36 16.39
N LYS A 96 -30.16 -10.38 15.84
CA LYS A 96 -30.71 -9.32 14.99
C LYS A 96 -29.81 -9.05 13.80
N ILE A 97 -30.42 -8.53 12.73
CA ILE A 97 -29.68 -8.08 11.55
C ILE A 97 -29.00 -6.75 11.87
N VAL A 98 -27.68 -6.68 11.66
CA VAL A 98 -26.86 -5.48 11.81
C VAL A 98 -26.16 -5.15 10.49
N PRO A 99 -25.92 -3.87 10.20
CA PRO A 99 -25.10 -3.52 9.05
C PRO A 99 -23.62 -3.87 9.31
N SER A 100 -22.93 -4.48 8.35
CA SER A 100 -21.50 -4.82 8.49
C SER A 100 -20.56 -3.61 8.57
N GLY A 101 -21.02 -2.44 8.13
CA GLY A 101 -20.17 -1.25 8.06
C GLY A 101 -20.17 -0.44 9.34
N GLN A 102 -18.97 -0.13 9.83
CA GLN A 102 -18.78 0.84 10.90
C GLN A 102 -19.19 2.25 10.45
N VAL A 103 -19.95 2.93 11.29
CA VAL A 103 -20.31 4.35 11.14
C VAL A 103 -19.03 5.18 11.04
N LYS A 104 -18.96 6.09 10.04
CA LYS A 104 -17.80 6.96 9.84
C LYS A 104 -18.05 8.30 10.53
N VAL A 105 -17.26 8.58 11.56
CA VAL A 105 -17.31 9.86 12.28
C VAL A 105 -16.44 10.87 11.55
N ILE A 106 -16.99 12.05 11.26
CA ILE A 106 -16.28 13.16 10.64
C ILE A 106 -15.90 14.17 11.71
N GLN A 107 -14.60 14.47 11.78
CA GLN A 107 -13.99 15.31 12.79
C GLN A 107 -13.03 16.30 12.12
N PRO A 108 -12.82 17.50 12.69
CA PRO A 108 -11.86 18.46 12.18
C PRO A 108 -10.45 18.07 12.67
N PHE A 109 -9.45 18.33 11.83
CA PHE A 109 -8.05 18.08 12.17
C PHE A 109 -7.47 19.16 13.10
N GLU A 110 -7.93 20.40 12.96
CA GLU A 110 -7.45 21.56 13.72
C GLU A 110 -8.62 22.44 14.16
N THR A 111 -8.39 23.27 15.18
CA THR A 111 -9.35 24.28 15.62
C THR A 111 -9.74 25.20 14.47
N GLY A 112 -11.03 25.51 14.33
CA GLY A 112 -11.52 26.40 13.28
C GLY A 112 -12.92 26.92 13.55
N VAL A 113 -13.35 27.89 12.76
CA VAL A 113 -14.71 28.45 12.83
C VAL A 113 -15.53 27.89 11.68
N VAL A 114 -16.74 27.43 11.95
CA VAL A 114 -17.64 26.91 10.90
C VAL A 114 -18.11 28.06 10.02
N LYS A 115 -17.71 28.04 8.74
CA LYS A 115 -18.11 29.06 7.76
C LYS A 115 -19.38 28.70 7.04
N THR A 116 -19.53 27.42 6.65
CA THR A 116 -20.70 26.95 5.90
C THR A 116 -20.93 25.47 6.16
N ILE A 117 -22.20 25.08 6.32
CA ILE A 117 -22.64 23.68 6.40
C ILE A 117 -23.44 23.41 5.12
N PHE A 118 -23.02 22.43 4.33
CA PHE A 118 -23.61 22.12 3.01
C PHE A 118 -24.70 21.05 3.07
N ILE A 119 -24.77 20.30 4.17
CA ILE A 119 -25.64 19.14 4.32
C ILE A 119 -26.71 19.36 5.38
N LYS A 120 -27.72 18.48 5.36
CA LYS A 120 -28.76 18.36 6.39
C LYS A 120 -28.77 16.94 6.95
N GLU A 121 -29.29 16.80 8.17
CA GLU A 121 -29.54 15.50 8.78
C GLU A 121 -30.50 14.67 7.91
N GLY A 122 -30.19 13.37 7.75
CA GLY A 122 -30.91 12.44 6.87
C GLY A 122 -30.59 12.57 5.37
N GLN A 123 -29.72 13.49 4.95
CA GLN A 123 -29.36 13.67 3.55
C GLN A 123 -28.40 12.55 3.06
N GLN A 124 -28.64 12.05 1.84
CA GLN A 124 -27.70 11.18 1.15
C GLN A 124 -26.51 11.97 0.59
N VAL A 125 -25.31 11.46 0.84
CA VAL A 125 -24.04 12.04 0.40
C VAL A 125 -23.22 10.98 -0.35
N LYS A 126 -22.43 11.43 -1.32
CA LYS A 126 -21.45 10.61 -2.03
C LYS A 126 -20.03 10.90 -1.52
N ALA A 127 -19.13 9.96 -1.71
CA ALA A 127 -17.72 10.12 -1.42
C ALA A 127 -17.16 11.34 -2.16
N GLY A 128 -16.50 12.22 -1.42
CA GLY A 128 -15.97 13.50 -1.90
C GLY A 128 -16.93 14.69 -1.79
N ASP A 129 -18.21 14.49 -1.47
CA ASP A 129 -19.15 15.60 -1.27
C ASP A 129 -18.71 16.46 -0.10
N LYS A 130 -18.78 17.79 -0.28
CA LYS A 130 -18.44 18.76 0.76
C LYS A 130 -19.54 18.76 1.82
N LEU A 131 -19.15 18.59 3.08
CA LEU A 131 -20.07 18.51 4.21
C LEU A 131 -20.07 19.82 4.99
N ILE A 132 -18.89 20.23 5.45
CA ILE A 132 -18.68 21.42 6.27
C ILE A 132 -17.43 22.13 5.76
N ALA A 133 -17.52 23.44 5.54
CA ALA A 133 -16.35 24.31 5.33
C ALA A 133 -16.07 25.10 6.59
N LEU A 134 -14.85 24.97 7.09
CA LEU A 134 -14.28 25.84 8.12
C LEU A 134 -13.70 27.09 7.46
N ASP A 135 -13.56 28.17 8.23
CA ASP A 135 -12.88 29.37 7.76
C ASP A 135 -11.42 29.06 7.48
N SER A 136 -11.00 29.35 6.24
CA SER A 136 -9.67 29.08 5.70
C SER A 136 -8.87 30.35 5.47
N THR A 137 -9.40 31.54 5.81
CA THR A 137 -8.76 32.84 5.58
C THR A 137 -7.31 32.89 6.05
N SER A 138 -7.03 32.50 7.30
CA SER A 138 -5.66 32.48 7.85
C SER A 138 -4.75 31.49 7.10
N ASN A 139 -5.21 30.26 6.89
CA ASN A 139 -4.40 29.21 6.27
C ASN A 139 -4.11 29.50 4.80
N GLN A 140 -5.09 30.08 4.10
CA GLN A 140 -4.93 30.52 2.72
C GLN A 140 -3.92 31.67 2.64
N ALA A 141 -4.01 32.66 3.55
CA ALA A 141 -3.03 33.74 3.61
C ALA A 141 -1.61 33.23 3.87
N ASP A 142 -1.44 32.23 4.75
CA ASP A 142 -0.15 31.59 5.00
C ASP A 142 0.36 30.82 3.78
N ALA A 143 -0.51 30.06 3.10
CA ALA A 143 -0.16 29.36 1.87
C ALA A 143 0.22 30.32 0.74
N ASP A 144 -0.50 31.43 0.59
CA ASP A 144 -0.23 32.47 -0.41
C ASP A 144 1.09 33.19 -0.11
N ARG A 145 1.37 33.51 1.16
CA ARG A 145 2.65 34.08 1.60
C ARG A 145 3.81 33.15 1.23
N LEU A 146 3.73 31.88 1.59
CA LEU A 146 4.76 30.87 1.29
C LEU A 146 4.90 30.63 -0.22
N GLN A 147 3.80 30.68 -0.98
CA GLN A 147 3.82 30.56 -2.44
C GLN A 147 4.57 31.73 -3.09
N ASN A 148 4.31 32.96 -2.63
CA ASN A 148 5.00 34.16 -3.12
C ASN A 148 6.50 34.13 -2.77
N GLU A 149 6.84 33.71 -1.55
CA GLU A 149 8.22 33.56 -1.10
C GLU A 149 8.97 32.49 -1.92
N TRP A 150 8.34 31.34 -2.16
CA TRP A 150 8.88 30.28 -3.00
C TRP A 150 9.10 30.75 -4.44
N GLN A 151 8.16 31.48 -5.03
CA GLN A 151 8.29 32.05 -6.37
C GLN A 151 9.43 33.09 -6.43
N GLY A 152 9.55 33.96 -5.43
CA GLY A 152 10.65 34.90 -5.30
C GLY A 152 12.01 34.21 -5.31
N ASN A 153 12.19 33.24 -4.42
CA ASN A 153 13.44 32.47 -4.32
C ASN A 153 13.74 31.66 -5.59
N ASN A 154 12.72 31.11 -6.24
CA ASN A 154 12.91 30.41 -7.51
C ASN A 154 13.40 31.36 -8.62
N ASN A 155 12.89 32.59 -8.67
CA ASN A 155 13.35 33.61 -9.60
C ASN A 155 14.79 34.04 -9.31
N ASP A 156 15.17 34.21 -8.04
CA ASP A 156 16.54 34.52 -7.63
C ASP A 156 17.52 33.38 -7.99
N LEU A 157 17.12 32.13 -7.76
CA LEU A 157 17.91 30.96 -8.18
C LEU A 157 18.09 30.91 -9.70
N ALA A 158 17.03 31.18 -10.46
CA ALA A 158 17.11 31.24 -11.92
C ALA A 158 18.06 32.36 -12.39
N ARG A 159 18.01 33.54 -11.76
CA ARG A 159 18.95 34.65 -12.01
C ARG A 159 20.40 34.23 -11.77
N LEU A 160 20.71 33.64 -10.61
CA LEU A 160 22.08 33.22 -10.27
C LEU A 160 22.59 32.10 -11.18
N LYS A 161 21.73 31.16 -11.56
CA LYS A 161 22.08 30.12 -12.55
C LYS A 161 22.39 30.72 -13.92
N ALA A 162 21.60 31.71 -14.37
CA ALA A 162 21.87 32.43 -15.60
C ALA A 162 23.19 33.21 -15.54
N PHE A 163 23.48 33.86 -14.40
CA PHE A 163 24.77 34.52 -14.15
C PHE A 163 25.95 33.54 -14.22
N LEU A 164 25.83 32.37 -13.56
CA LEU A 164 26.84 31.31 -13.61
C LEU A 164 27.07 30.75 -15.03
N ALA A 165 26.01 30.65 -15.83
CA ALA A 165 26.11 30.24 -17.24
C ALA A 165 26.86 31.29 -18.08
N LYS A 166 26.58 32.59 -17.87
CA LYS A 166 27.34 33.69 -18.49
C LYS A 166 28.82 33.66 -18.09
N LEU A 167 29.12 33.45 -16.80
CA LEU A 167 30.51 33.31 -16.30
C LEU A 167 31.26 32.14 -16.96
N SER A 168 30.59 30.98 -17.11
CA SER A 168 31.22 29.78 -17.68
C SER A 168 31.50 29.93 -19.17
N SER A 169 30.62 30.61 -19.90
CA SER A 169 30.79 30.89 -21.33
C SER A 169 31.94 31.88 -21.58
N SER A 170 32.07 32.92 -20.74
CA SER A 170 33.14 33.91 -20.87
C SER A 170 34.55 33.36 -20.61
N ASN A 171 34.67 32.25 -19.87
CA ASN A 171 35.97 31.64 -19.55
C ASN A 171 36.58 30.85 -20.72
N VAL A 172 35.80 30.55 -21.77
CA VAL A 172 36.25 29.72 -22.91
C VAL A 172 37.13 30.52 -23.89
N ASP A 173 37.07 31.85 -23.88
CA ASP A 173 37.69 32.69 -24.92
C ASP A 173 39.13 33.13 -24.63
N PHE A 174 39.65 32.95 -23.42
CA PHE A 174 41.02 33.37 -23.09
C PHE A 174 42.10 32.30 -23.35
N ASN A 175 41.72 31.05 -23.62
CA ASN A 175 42.67 29.94 -23.84
C ASN A 175 42.59 29.31 -25.24
N LYS A 176 41.96 30.00 -26.21
CA LYS A 176 41.89 29.53 -27.60
C LYS A 176 42.87 30.26 -28.51
N ASN A 177 44.15 30.05 -28.21
CA ASN A 177 45.18 30.00 -29.25
C ASN A 177 45.51 28.53 -29.55
N THR A 178 44.54 27.75 -30.03
CA THR A 178 44.85 26.56 -30.83
C THR A 178 43.63 26.17 -31.66
N HIS A 179 43.78 26.29 -32.97
CA HIS A 179 42.89 25.67 -33.94
C HIS A 179 42.93 24.15 -33.75
N ALA A 180 41.94 23.57 -33.08
CA ALA A 180 41.60 22.16 -33.24
C ALA A 180 40.19 21.90 -32.68
N THR A 181 39.40 21.21 -33.50
CA THR A 181 38.23 20.40 -33.17
C THR A 181 36.96 21.12 -32.67
N ALA A 182 36.27 21.66 -33.66
CA ALA A 182 34.84 21.94 -33.70
C ALA A 182 33.92 20.68 -33.56
N LYS A 183 34.21 19.76 -32.63
CA LYS A 183 33.37 18.55 -32.40
C LYS A 183 33.07 18.21 -30.93
N VAL A 184 33.30 19.14 -29.99
CA VAL A 184 32.86 18.99 -28.59
C VAL A 184 31.64 19.88 -28.25
N ASN A 185 31.17 20.68 -29.20
CA ASN A 185 30.09 21.66 -29.01
C ASN A 185 28.66 21.12 -29.21
N GLU A 186 28.47 19.80 -29.32
CA GLU A 186 27.12 19.21 -29.38
C GLU A 186 26.66 18.62 -28.04
N ALA A 187 27.58 18.21 -27.15
CA ALA A 187 27.20 17.77 -25.80
C ALA A 187 26.84 18.95 -24.86
N ALA A 188 27.32 20.16 -25.13
CA ALA A 188 26.99 21.36 -24.34
C ALA A 188 25.69 22.05 -24.77
N LYS A 189 25.08 21.64 -25.89
CA LYS A 189 23.75 22.09 -26.33
C LYS A 189 22.59 21.25 -25.78
N ALA A 190 22.89 20.10 -25.18
CA ALA A 190 21.88 19.19 -24.63
C ALA A 190 21.50 19.48 -23.17
N THR A 191 22.27 20.31 -22.45
CA THR A 191 21.80 20.92 -21.20
C THR A 191 20.99 22.14 -21.58
N ASN A 192 19.76 21.88 -22.02
CA ASN A 192 18.74 22.88 -22.30
C ASN A 192 18.86 24.03 -21.29
N ALA A 193 19.36 25.17 -21.77
CA ALA A 193 18.94 26.45 -21.24
C ALA A 193 17.43 26.48 -21.48
N THR A 194 16.68 25.91 -20.53
CA THR A 194 15.30 26.30 -20.32
C THR A 194 15.40 27.81 -20.19
N GLU A 195 15.05 28.52 -21.26
CA GLU A 195 14.80 29.96 -21.27
C GLU A 195 13.66 30.17 -20.28
N THR A 196 14.02 30.11 -19.01
CA THR A 196 13.14 30.38 -17.89
C THR A 196 12.96 31.87 -18.04
N LYS A 197 11.84 32.29 -18.64
CA LYS A 197 11.52 33.70 -18.87
C LYS A 197 11.56 34.40 -17.52
N LEU A 198 12.70 35.01 -17.21
CA LEU A 198 12.92 35.73 -15.98
C LEU A 198 12.01 36.97 -16.01
N PRO A 199 11.35 37.33 -14.90
CA PRO A 199 10.60 38.58 -14.83
C PRO A 199 11.55 39.77 -15.06
N LEU A 200 11.01 40.86 -15.63
CA LEU A 200 11.80 42.03 -16.07
C LEU A 200 12.76 42.56 -14.99
N ASN A 201 12.26 42.72 -13.75
CA ASN A 201 13.07 43.19 -12.63
C ASN A 201 14.31 42.30 -12.38
N GLN A 202 14.18 40.99 -12.55
CA GLN A 202 15.29 40.05 -12.35
C GLN A 202 16.28 40.04 -13.52
N GLN A 203 15.80 40.34 -14.74
CA GLN A 203 16.68 40.55 -15.88
C GLN A 203 17.54 41.80 -15.69
N LEU A 204 16.95 42.91 -15.22
CA LEU A 204 17.67 44.14 -14.93
C LEU A 204 18.76 43.95 -13.86
N LEU A 205 18.46 43.19 -12.80
CA LEU A 205 19.46 42.84 -11.77
C LEU A 205 20.58 41.93 -12.32
N LEU A 206 20.24 40.98 -13.20
CA LEU A 206 21.23 40.15 -13.88
C LEU A 206 22.17 41.00 -14.76
N ASP A 207 21.61 41.96 -15.49
CA ASP A 207 22.41 42.83 -16.36
C ASP A 207 23.28 43.79 -15.55
N SER A 208 22.77 44.36 -14.45
CA SER A 208 23.55 45.19 -13.53
C SER A 208 24.73 44.40 -12.91
N SER A 209 24.48 43.19 -12.41
CA SER A 209 25.54 42.34 -11.84
C SER A 209 26.57 41.90 -12.89
N TRP A 210 26.12 41.69 -14.13
CA TRP A 210 27.01 41.41 -15.25
C TRP A 210 27.88 42.62 -15.62
N GLN A 211 27.30 43.82 -15.67
CA GLN A 211 28.04 45.06 -15.95
C GLN A 211 29.09 45.37 -14.87
N GLU A 212 28.76 45.14 -13.60
CA GLU A 212 29.72 45.28 -12.50
C GLU A 212 30.91 44.32 -12.67
N TYR A 213 30.62 43.05 -12.95
CA TYR A 213 31.64 42.04 -13.21
C TYR A 213 32.55 42.41 -14.39
N GLN A 214 31.96 42.87 -15.51
CA GLN A 214 32.73 43.31 -16.69
C GLN A 214 33.60 44.52 -16.37
N SER A 215 33.07 45.53 -15.67
CA SER A 215 33.84 46.72 -15.30
C SER A 215 35.06 46.37 -14.44
N LYS A 216 34.92 45.41 -13.52
CA LYS A 216 36.04 44.91 -12.72
C LYS A 216 37.05 44.14 -13.56
N LEU A 217 36.60 43.31 -14.50
CA LEU A 217 37.49 42.62 -15.44
C LEU A 217 38.30 43.62 -16.28
N ASP A 218 37.66 44.64 -16.82
CA ASP A 218 38.30 45.66 -17.65
C ASP A 218 39.37 46.44 -16.86
N SER A 219 39.12 46.70 -15.57
CA SER A 219 40.12 47.29 -14.67
C SER A 219 41.37 46.41 -14.55
N PHE A 220 41.21 45.10 -14.30
CA PHE A 220 42.34 44.17 -14.21
C PHE A 220 43.08 44.03 -15.56
N ILE A 221 42.34 43.98 -16.66
CA ILE A 221 42.93 43.88 -18.01
C ILE A 221 43.73 45.14 -18.31
N SER A 222 43.19 46.33 -18.00
CA SER A 222 43.86 47.61 -18.20
C SER A 222 45.16 47.70 -17.42
N GLU A 223 45.19 47.20 -16.17
CA GLU A 223 46.41 47.12 -15.36
C GLU A 223 47.46 46.21 -15.99
N ILE A 224 47.08 45.03 -16.46
CA ILE A 224 47.98 44.09 -17.15
C ILE A 224 48.52 44.72 -18.45
N VAL A 225 47.68 45.41 -19.22
CA VAL A 225 48.08 46.09 -20.46
C VAL A 225 49.08 47.21 -20.16
N LYS A 226 48.85 48.01 -19.10
CA LYS A 226 49.77 49.04 -18.63
C LYS A 226 51.15 48.44 -18.30
N LEU A 227 51.19 47.39 -17.47
CA LEU A 227 52.45 46.73 -17.08
C LEU A 227 53.19 46.11 -18.29
N LYS A 228 52.44 45.55 -19.25
CA LYS A 228 53.03 45.04 -20.50
C LYS A 228 53.64 46.15 -21.36
N ALA A 229 52.99 47.30 -21.44
CA ALA A 229 53.51 48.46 -22.16
C ALA A 229 54.78 49.02 -21.49
N GLU A 230 54.80 49.08 -20.16
CA GLU A 230 55.96 49.48 -19.37
C GLU A 230 57.15 48.53 -19.57
N LYS A 231 56.92 47.20 -19.49
CA LYS A 231 57.93 46.19 -19.85
C LYS A 231 58.47 46.38 -21.26
N LYS A 232 57.59 46.69 -22.22
CA LYS A 232 57.98 46.93 -23.62
C LYS A 232 58.88 48.16 -23.74
N ALA A 233 58.58 49.25 -23.01
CA ALA A 233 59.41 50.45 -22.99
C ALA A 233 60.82 50.17 -22.44
N ILE A 234 60.92 49.43 -21.33
CA ILE A 234 62.21 49.02 -20.75
C ILE A 234 62.99 48.13 -21.73
N ASN A 235 62.32 47.17 -22.36
CA ASN A 235 62.96 46.30 -23.36
C ASN A 235 63.55 47.06 -24.54
N ILE A 236 62.98 48.20 -24.95
CA ILE A 236 63.55 49.05 -26.00
C ILE A 236 64.91 49.61 -25.53
N ASN A 237 65.04 50.02 -24.26
CA ASN A 237 66.31 50.49 -23.69
C ASN A 237 67.33 49.35 -23.61
N VAL A 238 66.92 48.15 -23.16
CA VAL A 238 67.77 46.95 -23.14
C VAL A 238 68.31 46.68 -24.54
N ILE A 239 67.43 46.59 -25.56
CA ILE A 239 67.84 46.35 -26.96
C ILE A 239 68.82 47.43 -27.45
N ARG A 240 68.60 48.70 -27.10
CA ARG A 240 69.52 49.79 -27.46
C ARG A 240 70.90 49.57 -26.82
N LEU A 241 70.96 49.35 -25.50
CA LEU A 241 72.20 49.17 -24.75
C LEU A 241 72.96 47.90 -25.18
N THR A 242 72.26 46.78 -25.41
CA THR A 242 72.84 45.55 -25.93
C THR A 242 73.49 45.75 -27.31
N LYS A 243 72.96 46.67 -28.14
CA LYS A 243 73.54 47.00 -29.44
C LYS A 243 74.72 47.98 -29.35
N THR A 244 74.70 48.92 -28.40
CA THR A 244 75.75 49.96 -28.29
C THR A 244 76.95 49.54 -27.45
N LEU A 245 76.76 48.71 -26.42
CA LEU A 245 77.83 48.28 -25.51
C LEU A 245 79.00 47.57 -26.23
N PRO A 246 78.77 46.68 -27.22
CA PRO A 246 79.87 46.08 -27.99
C PRO A 246 80.71 47.12 -28.73
N LEU A 247 80.10 48.18 -29.27
CA LEU A 247 80.82 49.24 -29.99
C LEU A 247 81.75 50.02 -29.06
N VAL A 248 81.28 50.35 -27.85
CA VAL A 248 82.12 51.00 -26.84
C VAL A 248 83.21 50.05 -26.32
N THR A 249 82.88 48.76 -26.20
CA THR A 249 83.85 47.74 -25.78
C THR A 249 84.99 47.60 -26.79
N GLU A 250 84.68 47.54 -28.09
CA GLU A 250 85.67 47.50 -29.17
C GLU A 250 86.56 48.76 -29.18
N GLN A 251 85.98 49.94 -28.92
CA GLN A 251 86.75 51.19 -28.79
C GLN A 251 87.70 51.18 -27.60
N VAL A 252 87.26 50.68 -26.44
CA VAL A 252 88.10 50.53 -25.25
C VAL A 252 89.24 49.54 -25.50
N GLU A 253 88.95 48.39 -26.12
CA GLU A 253 89.95 47.38 -26.46
C GLU A 253 91.01 47.93 -27.42
N SER A 254 90.58 48.68 -28.44
CA SER A 254 91.48 49.36 -29.39
C SER A 254 92.36 50.42 -28.71
N LEU A 255 91.81 51.18 -27.77
CA LEU A 255 92.63 52.14 -26.99
C LEU A 255 93.55 51.45 -25.99
N ALA A 256 93.16 50.29 -25.46
CA ALA A 256 94.01 49.49 -24.58
C ALA A 256 95.28 49.05 -25.31
N SER A 257 95.15 48.56 -26.56
CA SER A 257 96.32 48.18 -27.37
C SER A 257 97.20 49.40 -27.69
N LEU A 258 96.62 50.53 -28.09
CA LEU A 258 97.39 51.76 -28.35
C LEU A 258 98.09 52.31 -27.10
N LEU A 259 97.49 52.14 -25.92
CA LEU A 259 98.11 52.54 -24.66
C LEU A 259 99.34 51.68 -24.33
N THR A 260 99.32 50.38 -24.65
CA THR A 260 100.51 49.52 -24.48
C THR A 260 101.68 49.96 -25.34
N GLU A 261 101.40 50.56 -26.51
CA GLU A 261 102.39 51.15 -27.40
C GLU A 261 102.74 52.61 -27.04
N SER A 262 102.20 53.15 -25.94
CA SER A 262 102.37 54.55 -25.50
C SER A 262 101.86 55.61 -26.51
N LEU A 263 100.91 55.25 -27.37
CA LEU A 263 100.38 56.11 -28.45
C LEU A 263 99.18 56.98 -28.04
N VAL A 264 98.62 56.77 -26.85
CA VAL A 264 97.45 57.51 -26.33
C VAL A 264 97.58 57.82 -24.85
N ALA A 265 96.90 58.87 -24.38
CA ALA A 265 96.96 59.30 -22.99
C ALA A 265 96.09 58.41 -22.08
N ARG A 266 96.61 57.94 -20.94
CA ARG A 266 95.92 57.02 -20.01
C ARG A 266 94.53 57.51 -19.58
N ASN A 267 94.38 58.80 -19.40
CA ASN A 267 93.14 59.49 -19.08
C ASN A 267 92.04 59.30 -20.14
N GLN A 268 92.38 59.24 -21.43
CA GLN A 268 91.41 58.97 -22.49
C GLN A 268 90.87 57.54 -22.42
N TYR A 269 91.75 56.57 -22.13
CA TYR A 269 91.34 55.18 -21.89
C TYR A 269 90.41 55.07 -20.67
N LEU A 270 90.78 55.69 -19.53
CA LEU A 270 89.99 55.59 -18.30
C LEU A 270 88.59 56.20 -18.45
N GLU A 271 88.44 57.28 -19.23
CA GLU A 271 87.14 57.89 -19.47
C GLU A 271 86.22 56.99 -20.29
N LEU A 272 86.72 56.35 -21.35
CA LEU A 272 85.96 55.39 -22.14
C LEU A 272 85.68 54.09 -21.39
N GLU A 273 86.63 53.61 -20.57
CA GLU A 273 86.41 52.46 -19.71
C GLU A 273 85.33 52.72 -18.66
N LYS A 274 85.33 53.92 -18.06
CA LYS A 274 84.24 54.36 -17.16
C LYS A 274 82.90 54.35 -17.90
N GLN A 275 82.84 54.90 -19.12
CA GLN A 275 81.62 54.89 -19.93
C GLN A 275 81.15 53.46 -20.28
N ARG A 276 82.07 52.54 -20.58
CA ARG A 276 81.75 51.12 -20.81
C ARG A 276 81.13 50.48 -19.57
N ILE A 277 81.75 50.69 -18.41
CA ILE A 277 81.26 50.17 -17.13
C ILE A 277 79.87 50.76 -16.81
N GLU A 278 79.68 52.07 -16.94
CA GLU A 278 78.39 52.72 -16.73
C GLU A 278 77.28 52.15 -17.65
N GLN A 279 77.58 51.92 -18.94
CA GLN A 279 76.62 51.29 -19.86
C GLN A 279 76.33 49.83 -19.52
N ALA A 280 77.34 49.06 -19.09
CA ALA A 280 77.18 47.68 -18.67
C ALA A 280 76.31 47.58 -17.40
N GLU A 281 76.57 48.41 -16.40
CA GLU A 281 75.77 48.45 -15.18
C GLU A 281 74.34 48.96 -15.43
N THR A 282 74.17 49.93 -16.34
CA THR A 282 72.82 50.36 -16.76
C THR A 282 72.07 49.22 -17.44
N LEU A 283 72.73 48.41 -18.28
CA LEU A 283 72.12 47.24 -18.90
C LEU A 283 71.71 46.20 -17.86
N ASN A 284 72.57 45.92 -16.87
CA ASN A 284 72.26 45.02 -15.76
C ASN A 284 71.04 45.49 -14.95
N LEU A 285 70.97 46.79 -14.65
CA LEU A 285 69.85 47.40 -13.95
C LEU A 285 68.55 47.24 -14.76
N GLU A 286 68.58 47.53 -16.06
CA GLU A 286 67.40 47.38 -16.91
C GLU A 286 66.95 45.91 -17.04
N HIS A 287 67.88 44.95 -17.04
CA HIS A 287 67.53 43.53 -16.94
C HIS A 287 66.79 43.20 -15.64
N ALA A 288 67.28 43.69 -14.49
CA ALA A 288 66.60 43.52 -13.21
C ALA A 288 65.21 44.16 -13.20
N ASN A 289 65.05 45.33 -13.81
CA ASN A 289 63.75 45.99 -13.98
C ASN A 289 62.77 45.14 -14.82
N VAL A 290 63.26 44.52 -15.90
CA VAL A 290 62.43 43.62 -16.73
C VAL A 290 61.96 42.41 -15.92
N GLU A 291 62.82 41.82 -15.10
CA GLU A 291 62.44 40.70 -14.22
C GLU A 291 61.39 41.14 -13.19
N GLN A 292 61.60 42.28 -12.53
CA GLN A 292 60.67 42.85 -11.56
C GLN A 292 59.28 43.08 -12.18
N ILE A 293 59.19 43.77 -13.32
CA ILE A 293 57.92 44.02 -14.00
C ILE A 293 57.29 42.70 -14.50
N SER A 294 58.09 41.73 -14.91
CA SER A 294 57.58 40.40 -15.29
C SER A 294 56.90 39.71 -14.12
N ALA A 295 57.49 39.78 -12.92
CA ALA A 295 56.88 39.27 -11.70
C ALA A 295 55.58 40.02 -11.37
N SER A 296 55.54 41.35 -11.53
CA SER A 296 54.32 42.14 -11.34
C SER A 296 53.20 41.77 -12.33
N ILE A 297 53.53 41.48 -13.60
CA ILE A 297 52.54 40.99 -14.58
C ILE A 297 51.96 39.65 -14.15
N ILE A 298 52.79 38.73 -13.68
CA ILE A 298 52.35 37.42 -13.19
C ILE A 298 51.42 37.59 -11.97
N ALA A 299 51.78 38.45 -11.01
CA ALA A 299 50.95 38.75 -9.85
C ALA A 299 49.59 39.34 -10.25
N ALA A 300 49.56 40.30 -11.18
CA ALA A 300 48.31 40.88 -11.69
C ALA A 300 47.42 39.83 -12.39
N GLN A 301 48.01 38.92 -13.16
CA GLN A 301 47.29 37.80 -13.77
C GLN A 301 46.74 36.80 -12.74
N GLN A 302 47.51 36.53 -11.68
CA GLN A 302 47.06 35.69 -10.57
C GLN A 302 45.89 36.33 -9.83
N ASN A 303 45.93 37.65 -9.58
CA ASN A 303 44.84 38.40 -8.98
C ASN A 303 43.56 38.31 -9.82
N LEU A 304 43.66 38.46 -11.15
CA LEU A 304 42.53 38.27 -12.06
C LEU A 304 41.94 36.85 -11.98
N LYS A 305 42.79 35.82 -11.96
CA LYS A 305 42.37 34.42 -11.83
C LYS A 305 41.71 34.16 -10.47
N ALA A 306 42.26 34.71 -9.39
CA ALA A 306 41.71 34.63 -8.05
C ALA A 306 40.32 35.27 -7.99
N TYR A 307 40.16 36.49 -8.52
CA TYR A 307 38.87 37.19 -8.60
C TYR A 307 37.81 36.37 -9.35
N ARG A 308 38.14 35.81 -10.51
CA ARG A 308 37.23 34.93 -11.26
C ARG A 308 36.80 33.69 -10.46
N SER A 309 37.74 33.11 -9.73
CA SER A 309 37.50 31.90 -8.92
C SER A 309 36.65 32.22 -7.69
N GLU A 310 36.88 33.38 -7.08
CA GLU A 310 36.12 33.91 -5.96
C GLU A 310 34.67 34.20 -6.35
N ILE A 311 34.43 34.95 -7.43
CA ILE A 311 33.06 35.24 -7.91
C ILE A 311 32.30 33.93 -8.17
N ARG A 312 32.92 32.98 -8.87
CA ARG A 312 32.30 31.67 -9.13
C ARG A 312 31.97 30.93 -7.84
N ARG A 313 32.89 30.90 -6.88
CA ARG A 313 32.69 30.25 -5.57
C ARG A 313 31.53 30.90 -4.81
N ASN A 314 31.51 32.23 -4.74
CA ASN A 314 30.49 32.99 -4.01
C ASN A 314 29.10 32.76 -4.63
N THR A 315 28.98 32.81 -5.96
CA THR A 315 27.72 32.49 -6.67
C THR A 315 27.26 31.06 -6.40
N LEU A 316 28.17 30.06 -6.42
CA LEU A 316 27.81 28.67 -6.13
C LEU A 316 27.38 28.47 -4.67
N GLN A 317 28.00 29.19 -3.73
CA GLN A 317 27.61 29.15 -2.32
C GLN A 317 26.21 29.73 -2.12
N GLU A 318 25.91 30.87 -2.75
CA GLU A 318 24.60 31.51 -2.72
C GLU A 318 23.51 30.62 -3.34
N ILE A 319 23.80 29.99 -4.50
CA ILE A 319 22.90 29.00 -5.12
C ILE A 319 22.61 27.85 -4.16
N ASN A 320 23.63 27.30 -3.50
CA ASN A 320 23.42 26.19 -2.54
C ASN A 320 22.58 26.63 -1.34
N GLN A 321 22.82 27.82 -0.81
CA GLN A 321 22.05 28.37 0.31
C GLN A 321 20.59 28.58 -0.07
N LEU A 322 20.33 29.30 -1.16
CA LEU A 322 18.97 29.55 -1.66
C LEU A 322 18.27 28.26 -2.07
N SER A 323 18.98 27.28 -2.63
CA SER A 323 18.38 25.98 -2.99
C SER A 323 17.90 25.22 -1.76
N ARG A 324 18.65 25.25 -0.64
CA ARG A 324 18.21 24.64 0.63
C ARG A 324 17.00 25.36 1.21
N GLN A 325 17.03 26.69 1.22
CA GLN A 325 15.89 27.50 1.69
C GLN A 325 14.65 27.26 0.84
N ASN A 326 14.80 27.21 -0.48
CA ASN A 326 13.70 26.98 -1.41
C ASN A 326 13.05 25.61 -1.22
N GLU A 327 13.85 24.56 -0.94
CA GLU A 327 13.30 23.24 -0.62
C GLU A 327 12.56 23.26 0.72
N SER A 328 13.10 23.91 1.76
CA SER A 328 12.41 24.07 3.05
C SER A 328 11.06 24.76 2.89
N ILE A 329 11.02 25.90 2.19
CA ILE A 329 9.79 26.67 1.94
C ILE A 329 8.80 25.86 1.12
N LYS A 330 9.26 25.06 0.16
CA LYS A 330 8.39 24.17 -0.63
C LYS A 330 7.71 23.11 0.25
N GLN A 331 8.42 22.54 1.22
CA GLN A 331 7.84 21.60 2.18
C GLN A 331 6.83 22.29 3.10
N GLU A 332 7.14 23.49 3.60
CA GLU A 332 6.21 24.30 4.41
C GLU A 332 4.96 24.69 3.62
N LEU A 333 5.12 25.08 2.35
CA LEU A 333 4.02 25.39 1.44
C LEU A 333 3.12 24.18 1.20
N THR A 334 3.72 22.99 1.01
CA THR A 334 2.97 21.74 0.84
C THR A 334 2.15 21.43 2.09
N LYS A 335 2.75 21.61 3.28
CA LYS A 335 2.04 21.51 4.55
C LYS A 335 0.89 22.52 4.66
N ALA A 336 1.14 23.80 4.39
CA ALA A 336 0.13 24.86 4.46
C ALA A 336 -1.05 24.63 3.50
N LYS A 337 -0.77 24.20 2.25
CA LYS A 337 -1.80 23.81 1.28
C LYS A 337 -2.63 22.64 1.79
N ARG A 338 -1.98 21.60 2.33
CA ARG A 338 -2.68 20.44 2.88
C ARG A 338 -3.59 20.81 4.04
N LEU A 339 -3.13 21.67 4.96
CA LEU A 339 -3.95 22.18 6.06
C LEU A 339 -5.13 23.01 5.57
N THR A 340 -4.95 23.77 4.50
CA THR A 340 -6.02 24.55 3.87
C THR A 340 -7.08 23.64 3.24
N GLU A 341 -6.68 22.58 2.53
CA GLU A 341 -7.59 21.57 1.98
C GLU A 341 -8.41 20.88 3.07
N LEU A 342 -7.77 20.56 4.20
CA LEU A 342 -8.43 19.91 5.36
C LEU A 342 -9.46 20.81 6.06
N ARG A 343 -9.59 22.09 5.68
CA ARG A 343 -10.68 22.95 6.16
C ARG A 343 -12.02 22.65 5.51
N ILE A 344 -12.01 21.93 4.39
CA ILE A 344 -13.23 21.42 3.78
C ILE A 344 -13.35 19.96 4.17
N LEU A 345 -14.29 19.66 5.06
CA LEU A 345 -14.60 18.31 5.48
C LEU A 345 -15.49 17.67 4.41
N THR A 346 -15.03 16.54 3.86
CA THR A 346 -15.71 15.80 2.79
C THR A 346 -16.15 14.42 3.27
N ALA A 347 -17.17 13.85 2.62
CA ALA A 347 -17.57 12.47 2.88
C ALA A 347 -16.50 11.48 2.41
N PRO A 348 -16.04 10.53 3.25
CA PRO A 348 -15.09 9.51 2.84
C PRO A 348 -15.74 8.36 2.06
N VAL A 349 -17.05 8.16 2.22
CA VAL A 349 -17.84 7.05 1.66
C VAL A 349 -19.24 7.53 1.29
N ASP A 350 -19.89 6.81 0.38
CA ASP A 350 -21.31 7.01 0.05
C ASP A 350 -22.20 6.57 1.22
N GLY A 351 -23.13 7.42 1.65
CA GLY A 351 -23.95 7.12 2.82
C GLY A 351 -25.06 8.14 3.11
N VAL A 352 -25.68 7.99 4.27
CA VAL A 352 -26.65 8.94 4.82
C VAL A 352 -26.04 9.60 6.06
N VAL A 353 -26.25 10.92 6.18
CA VAL A 353 -25.89 11.67 7.39
C VAL A 353 -26.90 11.34 8.49
N GLU A 354 -26.47 10.71 9.57
CA GLU A 354 -27.35 10.29 10.66
C GLU A 354 -27.50 11.37 11.73
N GLU A 355 -26.38 11.83 12.29
CA GLU A 355 -26.36 12.78 13.40
C GLU A 355 -25.47 13.98 13.01
N LEU A 356 -26.00 15.20 13.13
CA LEU A 356 -25.24 16.45 12.93
C LEU A 356 -25.12 17.18 14.27
N SER A 357 -23.98 17.03 14.94
CA SER A 357 -23.73 17.59 16.27
C SER A 357 -23.50 19.11 16.26
N ILE A 358 -23.12 19.69 15.11
CA ILE A 358 -22.92 21.14 14.95
C ILE A 358 -24.01 21.76 14.08
N ALA A 359 -24.85 22.61 14.67
CA ALA A 359 -25.95 23.29 13.97
C ALA A 359 -25.66 24.78 13.67
N THR A 360 -24.61 25.36 14.25
CA THR A 360 -24.39 26.81 14.25
C THR A 360 -23.22 27.24 13.36
N ILE A 361 -23.56 27.97 12.30
CA ILE A 361 -22.57 28.74 11.51
C ILE A 361 -21.94 29.80 12.43
N GLY A 362 -20.63 29.95 12.38
CA GLY A 362 -19.85 30.80 13.29
C GLY A 362 -19.43 30.11 14.60
N GLY A 363 -19.86 28.86 14.84
CA GLY A 363 -19.39 28.06 15.97
C GLY A 363 -17.91 27.69 15.85
N ILE A 364 -17.22 27.61 16.98
CA ILE A 364 -15.82 27.17 17.06
C ILE A 364 -15.81 25.65 17.25
N VAL A 365 -14.97 24.95 16.49
CA VAL A 365 -14.75 23.51 16.62
C VAL A 365 -13.33 23.23 17.06
N THR A 366 -13.12 22.18 17.86
CA THR A 366 -11.81 21.72 18.33
C THR A 366 -11.36 20.44 17.61
N PRO A 367 -10.04 20.14 17.57
CA PRO A 367 -9.53 18.91 16.96
C PRO A 367 -10.19 17.67 17.55
N ALA A 368 -10.49 16.68 16.71
CA ALA A 368 -11.14 15.42 17.08
C ALA A 368 -12.56 15.55 17.67
N GLN A 369 -13.15 16.74 17.67
CA GLN A 369 -14.56 16.92 18.02
C GLN A 369 -15.44 16.24 16.97
N GLU A 370 -16.38 15.40 17.40
CA GLU A 370 -17.36 14.77 16.52
C GLU A 370 -18.32 15.84 15.97
N LEU A 371 -18.35 15.98 14.65
CA LEU A 371 -19.22 16.96 13.99
C LEU A 371 -20.43 16.31 13.35
N LEU A 372 -20.23 15.15 12.72
CA LEU A 372 -21.32 14.35 12.16
C LEU A 372 -20.92 12.89 11.96
N LYS A 373 -21.93 12.04 11.77
CA LYS A 373 -21.79 10.60 11.49
C LYS A 373 -22.39 10.25 10.12
N ILE A 374 -21.66 9.46 9.33
CA ILE A 374 -22.12 8.93 8.05
C ILE A 374 -22.29 7.42 8.16
N VAL A 375 -23.49 6.95 7.82
CA VAL A 375 -23.82 5.53 7.71
C VAL A 375 -23.73 5.12 6.24
N PRO A 376 -22.79 4.23 5.86
CA PRO A 376 -22.66 3.77 4.48
C PRO A 376 -23.92 3.10 3.92
N ASN A 377 -24.24 3.33 2.64
CA ASN A 377 -25.43 2.73 2.00
C ASN A 377 -25.23 1.27 1.55
N GLU A 378 -24.00 0.90 1.20
CA GLU A 378 -23.63 -0.42 0.66
C GLU A 378 -23.01 -1.30 1.74
N GLN A 379 -23.85 -1.71 2.70
CA GLN A 379 -23.44 -2.64 3.74
C GLN A 379 -24.04 -4.00 3.43
N GLN A 380 -23.19 -5.02 3.39
CA GLN A 380 -23.65 -6.39 3.50
C GLN A 380 -24.33 -6.52 4.87
N LEU A 381 -25.52 -7.12 4.88
CA LEU A 381 -26.22 -7.37 6.13
C LEU A 381 -25.54 -8.55 6.80
N GLU A 382 -25.09 -8.33 8.03
CA GLU A 382 -24.58 -9.37 8.92
C GLU A 382 -25.61 -9.63 10.01
N ILE A 383 -25.51 -10.78 10.64
CA ILE A 383 -26.33 -11.11 11.80
C ILE A 383 -25.44 -11.15 13.01
N GLU A 384 -25.86 -10.45 14.05
CA GLU A 384 -25.27 -10.58 15.38
C GLU A 384 -26.25 -11.39 16.25
N ALA A 385 -25.83 -12.59 16.63
CA ALA A 385 -26.64 -13.52 17.41
C ALA A 385 -25.88 -14.04 18.63
N GLY A 386 -26.61 -14.36 19.71
CA GLY A 386 -26.06 -14.99 20.90
C GLY A 386 -26.21 -16.51 20.82
N LEU A 387 -25.09 -17.23 20.83
CA LEU A 387 -25.04 -18.68 20.94
C LEU A 387 -25.05 -19.13 22.41
N LEU A 388 -25.83 -20.14 22.74
CA LEU A 388 -25.89 -20.67 24.10
C LEU A 388 -24.60 -21.42 24.48
N ASN A 389 -24.16 -21.28 25.73
CA ASN A 389 -22.95 -21.94 26.25
C ASN A 389 -22.92 -23.47 26.07
N LYS A 390 -24.06 -24.14 26.00
CA LYS A 390 -24.12 -25.60 25.76
C LYS A 390 -23.66 -26.01 24.35
N ASP A 391 -23.72 -25.08 23.38
CA ASP A 391 -23.51 -25.37 21.96
C ASP A 391 -22.17 -24.82 21.43
N ILE A 392 -21.48 -23.93 22.17
CA ILE A 392 -20.20 -23.30 21.77
C ILE A 392 -19.10 -24.30 21.40
N GLY A 393 -19.07 -25.47 22.06
CA GLY A 393 -18.06 -26.50 21.80
C GLY A 393 -18.17 -27.18 20.43
N PHE A 394 -19.26 -26.98 19.70
CA PHE A 394 -19.54 -27.64 18.42
C PHE A 394 -19.67 -26.66 17.24
N VAL A 395 -19.58 -25.36 17.51
CA VAL A 395 -19.72 -24.30 16.52
C VAL A 395 -18.36 -23.73 16.15
N HIS A 396 -18.07 -23.62 14.86
CA HIS A 396 -16.82 -23.09 14.32
C HIS A 396 -17.07 -22.15 13.14
N THR A 397 -16.15 -21.21 12.93
CA THR A 397 -16.14 -20.35 11.75
C THR A 397 -16.18 -21.19 10.46
N GLY A 398 -17.04 -20.80 9.53
CA GLY A 398 -17.22 -21.41 8.22
C GLY A 398 -18.34 -22.47 8.13
N GLN A 399 -19.07 -22.71 9.21
CA GLN A 399 -20.22 -23.61 9.18
C GLN A 399 -21.42 -22.97 8.48
N VAL A 400 -22.14 -23.79 7.70
CA VAL A 400 -23.39 -23.40 7.05
C VAL A 400 -24.48 -23.21 8.11
N ALA A 401 -25.18 -22.09 8.01
CA ALA A 401 -26.26 -21.72 8.90
C ALA A 401 -27.54 -21.41 8.10
N GLU A 402 -28.67 -21.86 8.60
CA GLU A 402 -29.99 -21.50 8.10
C GLU A 402 -30.57 -20.37 8.95
N ILE A 403 -30.86 -19.25 8.32
CA ILE A 403 -31.35 -18.05 8.98
C ILE A 403 -32.86 -17.96 8.80
N LYS A 404 -33.57 -17.97 9.92
CA LYS A 404 -35.02 -17.79 10.00
C LYS A 404 -35.31 -16.37 10.44
N ILE A 405 -36.08 -15.63 9.65
CA ILE A 405 -36.47 -14.26 10.00
C ILE A 405 -37.81 -14.30 10.72
N ASP A 406 -37.87 -13.84 11.97
CA ASP A 406 -39.08 -13.97 12.80
C ASP A 406 -40.27 -13.20 12.22
N SER A 407 -39.99 -12.11 11.49
CA SER A 407 -41.01 -11.31 10.81
C SER A 407 -41.66 -12.02 9.61
N PHE A 408 -41.04 -13.10 9.11
CA PHE A 408 -41.51 -13.86 7.94
C PHE A 408 -41.52 -15.37 8.28
N PRO A 409 -42.70 -15.96 8.56
CA PRO A 409 -42.79 -17.38 8.90
C PRO A 409 -42.08 -18.29 7.89
N PHE A 410 -41.02 -18.97 8.35
CA PHE A 410 -40.14 -19.80 7.51
C PHE A 410 -40.88 -20.96 6.82
N THR A 411 -41.98 -21.44 7.41
CA THR A 411 -42.83 -22.50 6.83
C THR A 411 -43.50 -22.08 5.53
N LYS A 412 -43.71 -20.77 5.32
CA LYS A 412 -44.33 -20.22 4.11
C LYS A 412 -43.30 -19.60 3.16
N TYR A 413 -42.29 -18.91 3.69
CA TYR A 413 -41.37 -18.10 2.90
C TYR A 413 -39.95 -18.67 2.78
N GLY A 414 -39.66 -19.79 3.45
CA GLY A 414 -38.35 -20.43 3.43
C GLY A 414 -37.37 -19.86 4.46
N VAL A 415 -36.12 -20.31 4.34
CA VAL A 415 -34.97 -19.86 5.13
C VAL A 415 -33.98 -19.16 4.21
N ILE A 416 -33.08 -18.38 4.79
CA ILE A 416 -31.96 -17.79 4.05
C ILE A 416 -30.70 -18.52 4.45
N ASP A 417 -29.96 -19.01 3.46
CA ASP A 417 -28.67 -19.64 3.70
C ASP A 417 -27.62 -18.58 4.09
N GLY A 418 -26.69 -18.98 4.94
CA GLY A 418 -25.61 -18.14 5.42
C GLY A 418 -24.47 -18.96 6.00
N GLU A 419 -23.44 -18.25 6.46
CA GLU A 419 -22.21 -18.86 6.98
C GLU A 419 -21.76 -18.15 8.25
N VAL A 420 -21.25 -18.89 9.23
CA VAL A 420 -20.67 -18.31 10.45
C VAL A 420 -19.33 -17.64 10.12
N ILE A 421 -19.25 -16.32 10.27
CA ILE A 421 -18.04 -15.52 10.01
C ILE A 421 -17.12 -15.52 11.22
N ASP A 422 -17.68 -15.30 12.40
CA ASP A 422 -16.89 -15.05 13.61
C ASP A 422 -17.65 -15.46 14.87
N ILE A 423 -16.92 -15.86 15.90
CA ILE A 423 -17.43 -16.28 17.19
C ILE A 423 -16.53 -15.68 18.25
N SER A 424 -17.10 -14.81 19.09
CA SER A 424 -16.38 -14.24 20.21
C SER A 424 -15.96 -15.33 21.19
N ALA A 425 -14.70 -15.30 21.61
CA ALA A 425 -14.19 -16.21 22.64
C ALA A 425 -14.69 -15.88 24.05
N ASP A 426 -15.24 -14.68 24.24
CA ASP A 426 -15.76 -14.18 25.51
C ASP A 426 -17.29 -14.22 25.53
N ALA A 427 -17.85 -14.59 26.69
CA ALA A 427 -19.29 -14.70 26.87
C ALA A 427 -19.86 -13.44 27.51
N ILE A 428 -21.01 -13.00 27.02
CA ILE A 428 -21.77 -11.89 27.59
C ILE A 428 -22.90 -12.46 28.44
N GLU A 429 -23.06 -11.95 29.65
CA GLU A 429 -24.14 -12.34 30.55
C GLU A 429 -25.47 -11.71 30.10
N HIS A 430 -26.49 -12.54 29.87
CA HIS A 430 -27.83 -12.11 29.48
C HIS A 430 -28.84 -12.46 30.58
N GLU A 431 -29.68 -11.50 30.96
CA GLU A 431 -30.59 -11.57 32.13
C GLU A 431 -31.51 -12.81 32.18
N GLN A 432 -31.88 -13.40 31.04
CA GLN A 432 -32.82 -14.53 30.96
C GLN A 432 -32.19 -15.83 30.45
N MET A 433 -31.16 -15.74 29.61
CA MET A 433 -30.58 -16.87 28.88
C MET A 433 -29.23 -17.31 29.44
N GLY A 434 -28.70 -16.61 30.45
CA GLY A 434 -27.38 -16.88 31.04
C GLY A 434 -26.25 -16.40 30.14
N LEU A 435 -25.14 -17.13 30.11
CA LEU A 435 -23.97 -16.81 29.30
C LEU A 435 -24.24 -17.08 27.81
N LEU A 436 -24.14 -16.03 26.99
CA LEU A 436 -24.24 -16.08 25.54
C LEU A 436 -22.91 -15.74 24.89
N PHE A 437 -22.51 -16.50 23.88
CA PHE A 437 -21.33 -16.21 23.06
C PHE A 437 -21.78 -15.44 21.82
N PRO A 438 -21.34 -14.18 21.64
CA PRO A 438 -21.65 -13.43 20.43
C PRO A 438 -21.09 -14.13 19.19
N LEU A 439 -21.94 -14.30 18.19
CA LEU A 439 -21.62 -14.91 16.91
C LEU A 439 -22.06 -13.98 15.79
N LYS A 440 -21.23 -13.87 14.75
CA LYS A 440 -21.52 -13.16 13.51
C LYS A 440 -21.75 -14.14 12.37
N ALA A 441 -22.85 -13.96 11.64
CA ALA A 441 -23.16 -14.75 10.46
C ALA A 441 -23.39 -13.86 9.22
N ALA A 442 -22.87 -14.31 8.08
CA ALA A 442 -23.11 -13.74 6.76
C ALA A 442 -24.48 -14.19 6.24
N ILE A 443 -25.17 -13.32 5.52
CA ILE A 443 -26.41 -13.65 4.81
C ILE A 443 -26.13 -13.66 3.31
N ASP A 444 -26.50 -14.73 2.60
CA ASP A 444 -26.26 -14.84 1.15
C ASP A 444 -27.11 -13.85 0.33
N THR A 445 -28.32 -13.54 0.80
CA THR A 445 -29.25 -12.65 0.11
C THR A 445 -29.93 -11.67 1.06
N ASP A 446 -29.93 -10.38 0.70
CA ASP A 446 -30.57 -9.29 1.45
C ASP A 446 -32.08 -9.13 1.18
N LYS A 447 -32.69 -10.10 0.48
CA LYS A 447 -34.10 -10.08 0.08
C LYS A 447 -34.76 -11.43 0.30
N ILE A 448 -36.02 -11.39 0.71
CA ILE A 448 -36.88 -12.57 0.83
C ILE A 448 -38.09 -12.44 -0.09
N ASN A 449 -38.51 -13.55 -0.71
CA ASN A 449 -39.66 -13.57 -1.60
C ASN A 449 -40.96 -13.76 -0.79
N VAL A 450 -41.75 -12.69 -0.71
CA VAL A 450 -43.04 -12.67 -0.01
C VAL A 450 -44.14 -12.57 -1.07
N ASP A 451 -44.88 -13.66 -1.28
CA ASP A 451 -46.03 -13.72 -2.20
C ASP A 451 -45.72 -13.17 -3.62
N GLY A 452 -44.52 -13.48 -4.14
CA GLY A 452 -44.06 -13.08 -5.49
C GLY A 452 -43.39 -11.71 -5.55
N LYS A 453 -43.23 -11.01 -4.42
CA LYS A 453 -42.50 -9.75 -4.31
C LYS A 453 -41.23 -9.92 -3.48
N TRP A 454 -40.10 -9.51 -4.05
CA TRP A 454 -38.83 -9.46 -3.32
C TRP A 454 -38.83 -8.28 -2.35
N VAL A 455 -38.83 -8.58 -1.05
CA VAL A 455 -38.80 -7.60 0.03
C VAL A 455 -37.38 -7.53 0.59
N LYS A 456 -36.81 -6.32 0.68
CA LYS A 456 -35.48 -6.10 1.24
C LYS A 456 -35.51 -6.16 2.77
N LEU A 457 -34.56 -6.87 3.36
CA LEU A 457 -34.38 -6.95 4.81
C LEU A 457 -33.88 -5.61 5.34
N LYS A 458 -34.26 -5.29 6.58
CA LYS A 458 -33.84 -4.05 7.25
C LYS A 458 -33.01 -4.38 8.49
N PRO A 459 -31.97 -3.57 8.79
CA PRO A 459 -31.30 -3.64 10.08
C PRO A 459 -32.31 -3.55 11.24
N GLY A 460 -32.05 -4.32 12.30
CA GLY A 460 -32.90 -4.40 13.50
C GLY A 460 -33.99 -5.48 13.47
N MET A 461 -34.18 -6.21 12.37
CA MET A 461 -35.08 -7.37 12.35
C MET A 461 -34.51 -8.52 13.21
N SER A 462 -35.36 -9.16 14.01
CA SER A 462 -35.02 -10.35 14.80
C SER A 462 -34.90 -11.59 13.90
N VAL A 463 -33.86 -12.39 14.17
CA VAL A 463 -33.55 -13.60 13.42
C VAL A 463 -33.12 -14.71 14.37
N THR A 464 -33.44 -15.93 13.96
CA THR A 464 -32.95 -17.16 14.59
C THR A 464 -32.02 -17.86 13.61
N VAL A 465 -30.76 -18.03 13.99
CA VAL A 465 -29.71 -18.68 13.20
C VAL A 465 -29.56 -20.12 13.67
N GLU A 466 -29.79 -21.07 12.78
CA GLU A 466 -29.61 -22.50 13.03
C GLU A 466 -28.35 -22.99 12.32
N ILE A 467 -27.31 -23.28 13.09
CA ILE A 467 -25.99 -23.65 12.59
C ILE A 467 -25.88 -25.16 12.54
N LYS A 468 -25.48 -25.72 11.39
CA LYS A 468 -25.31 -27.17 11.21
C LYS A 468 -23.99 -27.62 11.83
N THR A 469 -24.05 -28.23 13.01
CA THR A 469 -22.86 -28.65 13.78
C THR A 469 -22.43 -30.09 13.52
N GLY A 470 -23.28 -30.91 12.89
CA GLY A 470 -22.94 -32.26 12.46
C GLY A 470 -24.15 -33.05 12.00
N THR A 471 -23.95 -34.33 11.69
CA THR A 471 -25.01 -35.27 11.29
C THR A 471 -25.00 -36.47 12.22
N ARG A 472 -26.17 -36.90 12.69
CA ARG A 472 -26.34 -38.08 13.54
C ARG A 472 -27.19 -39.13 12.85
N ARG A 473 -26.82 -40.41 13.01
CA ARG A 473 -27.68 -41.51 12.55
C ARG A 473 -28.92 -41.64 13.42
N LEU A 474 -30.06 -41.93 12.80
CA LEU A 474 -31.33 -42.09 13.51
C LEU A 474 -31.27 -43.19 14.60
N MET A 475 -30.52 -44.28 14.36
CA MET A 475 -30.32 -45.33 15.35
C MET A 475 -29.71 -44.80 16.66
N GLU A 476 -28.77 -43.86 16.58
CA GLU A 476 -28.12 -43.32 17.78
C GLU A 476 -29.07 -42.45 18.60
N PHE A 477 -30.01 -41.76 17.95
CA PHE A 477 -31.06 -41.00 18.64
C PHE A 477 -32.00 -41.93 19.43
N LEU A 478 -32.41 -43.05 18.82
CA LEU A 478 -33.29 -44.05 19.45
C LEU A 478 -32.61 -44.80 20.61
N LEU A 479 -31.31 -45.08 20.52
CA LEU A 479 -30.54 -45.79 21.55
C LEU A 479 -29.91 -44.87 22.59
N ALA A 480 -29.91 -43.54 22.40
CA ALA A 480 -29.31 -42.58 23.33
C ALA A 480 -29.83 -42.68 24.78
N PRO A 481 -31.14 -42.83 25.06
CA PRO A 481 -31.65 -42.97 26.43
C PRO A 481 -31.15 -44.25 27.12
N LEU A 482 -31.00 -45.33 26.35
CA LEU A 482 -30.51 -46.62 26.83
C LEU A 482 -29.00 -46.55 27.12
N MET A 483 -28.24 -45.89 26.25
CA MET A 483 -26.80 -45.69 26.45
C MET A 483 -26.49 -44.79 27.65
N ARG A 484 -27.26 -43.71 27.87
CA ARG A 484 -27.10 -42.85 29.07
C ARG A 484 -27.31 -43.63 30.36
N GLY A 485 -28.39 -44.42 30.45
CA GLY A 485 -28.70 -45.22 31.64
C GLY A 485 -27.65 -46.30 31.95
N VAL A 486 -27.03 -46.90 30.92
CA VAL A 486 -25.94 -47.87 31.10
C VAL A 486 -24.64 -47.18 31.53
N SER A 487 -24.31 -46.01 30.98
CA SER A 487 -23.09 -45.28 31.33
C SER A 487 -23.14 -44.60 32.71
N GLU A 488 -24.32 -44.14 33.15
CA GLU A 488 -24.51 -43.54 34.49
C GLU A 488 -24.65 -44.65 35.56
N GLY A 489 -25.33 -45.76 35.26
CA GLY A 489 -25.45 -46.90 36.18
C GLY A 489 -24.18 -47.73 36.33
N ALA A 490 -23.26 -47.71 35.35
CA ALA A 490 -21.97 -48.40 35.43
C ALA A 490 -20.84 -47.54 36.04
N ARG A 491 -21.10 -46.28 36.38
CA ARG A 491 -20.18 -45.39 37.10
C ARG A 491 -20.82 -44.93 38.41
N GLU A 492 -21.01 -45.87 39.32
CA GLU A 492 -21.12 -45.56 40.74
C GLU A 492 -19.77 -45.85 41.42
N ARG A 493 -18.95 -44.80 41.49
CA ARG A 493 -18.11 -44.40 42.63
C ARG A 493 -17.42 -43.07 42.37
#